data_AF-A0A418KYA9-F1
#
_entry.id   AF-A0A418KYA9-F1
#
_cell.length_a   1.000
_cell.length_b   1.000
_cell.length_c   1.000
_cell.angle_alpha   90.00
_cell.angle_beta   90.00
_cell.angle_gamma   90.00
#
_symmetry.space_group_name_H-M   'P 1'
#
loop_
_entity.id
_entity.type
_entity.pdbx_description
1 polymer ?
#
loop_
_entity_poly.entity_id
_entity_poly.type
_entity_poly.pdbx_seq_one_letter_code
_entity_poly.pdbx_strand_id
1 'polypeptide(L)'
;MTTAELIVYLDGVRCGVLRQSSGGNLTFDYDDAYRAGRQRTPLSLSMPLAIAAHANRVVRPFFAGLLTDNPQARAALAREYGVSAENPFALLSHVGADVAGALQVLPPGTPPTDGVSRDGYTMLTSRDVEQLLVETIAEYRDGMPNLGPAQRFSLAGAQPKVALFRAGDGWARPDPGTPTTHIVKPVEGRYRRLDVVEHLTMQAARRLKLRVADTSLATFGDVRAFVTTRYDRQYVGGRWIRIHQEDLCQALAVPPDKKYQRLDGGPGVGRVAR
;
A
#
# COMPACT_ATOMS: atom_id res chain seq x y z
N MET A 1 -10.41 26.63 14.75
CA MET A 1 -10.74 25.23 14.39
C MET A 1 -9.51 24.67 13.68
N THR A 2 -8.78 23.75 14.32
CA THR A 2 -7.54 23.22 13.77
C THR A 2 -7.85 22.10 12.78
N THR A 3 -7.61 22.36 11.50
CA THR A 3 -7.63 21.35 10.44
C THR A 3 -6.26 20.69 10.42
N ALA A 4 -6.20 19.36 10.50
CA ALA A 4 -4.94 18.63 10.33
C ALA A 4 -4.68 18.42 8.83
N GLU A 5 -3.42 18.48 8.41
CA GLU A 5 -3.02 18.36 7.01
C GLU A 5 -1.94 17.29 6.80
N LEU A 6 -2.00 16.62 5.66
CA LEU A 6 -0.94 15.78 5.11
C LEU A 6 -0.68 16.21 3.66
N ILE A 7 0.58 16.23 3.26
CA ILE A 7 1.00 16.54 1.90
C ILE A 7 1.04 15.26 1.10
N VAL A 8 0.42 15.30 -0.09
CA VAL A 8 0.32 14.15 -0.97
C VAL A 8 1.27 14.35 -2.15
N TYR A 9 2.14 13.37 -2.38
CA TYR A 9 3.10 13.35 -3.47
C TYR A 9 2.84 12.15 -4.38
N LEU A 10 2.98 12.35 -5.69
CA LEU A 10 2.95 11.28 -6.68
C LEU A 10 4.29 11.26 -7.42
N ASP A 11 5.03 10.17 -7.27
CA ASP A 11 6.38 9.99 -7.84
C ASP A 11 7.30 11.19 -7.54
N GLY A 12 7.32 11.62 -6.28
CA GLY A 12 8.11 12.76 -5.78
C GLY A 12 7.52 14.15 -6.09
N VAL A 13 6.44 14.24 -6.86
CA VAL A 13 5.81 15.52 -7.22
C VAL A 13 4.65 15.82 -6.27
N ARG A 14 4.69 16.99 -5.60
CA ARG A 14 3.59 17.43 -4.76
C ARG A 14 2.32 17.60 -5.60
N CYS A 15 1.29 16.86 -5.24
CA CYS A 15 0.00 16.83 -5.94
C CYS A 15 -1.04 17.73 -5.28
N GLY A 16 -1.00 17.82 -3.94
CA GLY A 16 -2.03 18.50 -3.18
C GLY A 16 -1.94 18.22 -1.69
N VAL A 17 -3.03 18.54 -0.99
CA VAL A 17 -3.15 18.44 0.46
C VAL A 17 -4.37 17.62 0.83
N LEU A 18 -4.16 16.58 1.62
CA LEU A 18 -5.21 15.84 2.31
C LEU A 18 -5.48 16.55 3.65
N ARG A 19 -6.73 16.85 3.94
CA ARG A 19 -7.15 17.55 5.17
C ARG A 19 -8.14 16.72 5.96
N GLN A 20 -8.07 16.81 7.28
CA GLN A 20 -9.08 16.30 8.19
C GLN A 20 -9.66 17.45 9.02
N SER A 21 -10.98 17.64 8.94
CA SER A 21 -11.69 18.59 9.80
C SER A 21 -11.84 18.05 11.23
N SER A 22 -12.22 18.91 12.18
CA SER A 22 -12.53 18.49 13.55
C SER A 22 -13.66 17.46 13.64
N GLY A 23 -14.56 17.43 12.65
CA GLY A 23 -15.62 16.42 12.53
C GLY A 23 -15.17 15.11 11.88
N GLY A 24 -13.88 14.96 11.55
CA GLY A 24 -13.31 13.75 10.94
C GLY A 24 -13.52 13.62 9.43
N ASN A 25 -14.19 14.60 8.80
CA ASN A 25 -14.38 14.60 7.34
C ASN A 25 -13.05 14.84 6.63
N LEU A 26 -12.80 14.06 5.59
CA LEU A 26 -11.63 14.21 4.74
C LEU A 26 -11.93 15.05 3.51
N THR A 27 -11.02 15.95 3.14
CA THR A 27 -11.01 16.61 1.84
C THR A 27 -9.64 16.48 1.21
N PHE A 28 -9.59 16.50 -0.12
CA PHE A 28 -8.35 16.52 -0.85
C PHE A 28 -8.39 17.65 -1.86
N ASP A 29 -7.42 18.55 -1.76
CA ASP A 29 -7.28 19.71 -2.62
C ASP A 29 -6.02 19.54 -3.46
N TYR A 30 -6.18 19.44 -4.77
CA TYR A 30 -5.05 19.45 -5.69
C TYR A 30 -4.39 20.84 -5.71
N ASP A 31 -3.07 20.86 -5.84
CA ASP A 31 -2.32 22.08 -6.13
C ASP A 31 -2.61 22.52 -7.57
N ASP A 32 -2.87 23.81 -7.78
CA ASP A 32 -3.10 24.35 -9.13
C ASP A 32 -1.91 24.14 -10.06
N ALA A 33 -0.68 24.21 -9.52
CA ALA A 33 0.53 23.92 -10.28
C ALA A 33 0.58 22.45 -10.77
N TYR A 34 0.06 21.51 -9.97
CA TYR A 34 -0.04 20.11 -10.38
C TYR A 34 -1.09 19.95 -11.50
N ARG A 35 -2.26 20.56 -11.33
CA ARG A 35 -3.37 20.51 -12.31
C ARG A 35 -3.01 21.15 -13.65
N ALA A 36 -2.25 22.24 -13.64
CA ALA A 36 -1.83 22.95 -14.85
C ALA A 36 -0.69 22.23 -15.61
N GLY A 37 -0.10 21.17 -15.04
CA GLY A 37 0.98 20.41 -15.67
C GLY A 37 0.52 19.64 -16.92
N ARG A 38 1.35 19.64 -17.97
CA ARG A 38 0.96 19.14 -19.30
C ARG A 38 0.69 17.62 -19.43
N GLN A 39 1.00 16.81 -18.42
CA GLN A 39 0.81 15.34 -18.42
C GLN A 39 0.75 14.78 -16.99
N ARG A 40 -0.21 15.22 -16.16
CA ARG A 40 -0.33 14.71 -14.78
C ARG A 40 -1.43 13.68 -14.64
N THR A 41 -1.07 12.55 -14.07
CA THR A 41 -1.98 11.48 -13.68
C THR A 41 -2.83 11.97 -12.50
N PRO A 42 -4.17 11.83 -12.53
CA PRO A 42 -4.96 12.08 -11.34
C PRO A 42 -4.54 11.11 -10.23
N LEU A 43 -4.71 11.53 -8.97
CA LEU A 43 -4.52 10.65 -7.81
C LEU A 43 -5.43 9.42 -7.89
N SER A 44 -6.66 9.60 -8.39
CA SER A 44 -7.65 8.55 -8.60
C SER A 44 -8.58 8.93 -9.74
N LEU A 45 -9.11 7.95 -10.46
CA LEU A 45 -10.22 8.14 -11.39
C LEU A 45 -11.47 8.72 -10.69
N SER A 46 -11.63 8.47 -9.38
CA SER A 46 -12.69 9.07 -8.56
C SER A 46 -12.42 10.53 -8.17
N MET A 47 -11.20 11.03 -8.40
CA MET A 47 -10.75 12.39 -8.08
C MET A 47 -10.11 13.05 -9.32
N PRO A 48 -10.88 13.37 -10.38
CA PRO A 48 -10.34 13.91 -11.62
C PRO A 48 -9.74 15.32 -11.44
N LEU A 49 -8.68 15.62 -12.18
CA LEU A 49 -7.95 16.91 -12.13
C LEU A 49 -8.79 18.13 -12.54
N ALA A 50 -9.89 17.92 -13.27
CA ALA A 50 -10.82 18.99 -13.62
C ALA A 50 -11.41 19.67 -12.38
N ILE A 51 -11.54 18.94 -11.27
CA ILE A 51 -12.06 19.43 -10.00
C ILE A 51 -10.89 19.64 -9.04
N ALA A 52 -10.76 20.86 -8.50
CA ALA A 52 -9.67 21.20 -7.60
C ALA A 52 -9.79 20.52 -6.23
N ALA A 53 -11.01 20.52 -5.67
CA ALA A 53 -11.29 20.06 -4.31
C ALA A 53 -12.27 18.90 -4.30
N HIS A 54 -11.92 17.83 -3.61
CA HIS A 54 -12.70 16.60 -3.50
C HIS A 54 -13.18 16.39 -2.07
N ALA A 55 -14.43 15.99 -1.92
CA ALA A 55 -15.07 15.83 -0.62
C ALA A 55 -14.96 14.40 -0.07
N ASN A 56 -15.27 14.26 1.22
CA ASN A 56 -15.15 13.02 2.00
C ASN A 56 -15.71 11.77 1.33
N ARG A 57 -16.81 11.90 0.55
CA ARG A 57 -17.47 10.79 -0.15
C ARG A 57 -16.54 10.02 -1.10
N VAL A 58 -15.58 10.70 -1.74
CA VAL A 58 -14.61 10.06 -2.66
C VAL A 58 -13.22 9.94 -2.03
N VAL A 59 -12.83 10.92 -1.21
CA VAL A 59 -11.52 10.97 -0.56
C VAL A 59 -11.36 9.84 0.46
N ARG A 60 -12.35 9.64 1.34
CA ARG A 60 -12.22 8.65 2.42
C ARG A 60 -12.09 7.22 1.90
N PRO A 61 -12.90 6.74 0.93
CA PRO A 61 -12.68 5.43 0.32
C PRO A 61 -11.28 5.25 -0.26
N PHE A 62 -10.78 6.24 -0.99
CA PHE A 62 -9.46 6.16 -1.62
C PHE A 62 -8.34 5.93 -0.61
N PHE A 63 -8.26 6.80 0.41
CA PHE A 63 -7.19 6.73 1.42
C PHE A 63 -7.38 5.55 2.39
N ALA A 64 -8.62 5.17 2.71
CA ALA A 64 -8.88 3.97 3.51
C ALA A 64 -8.47 2.67 2.79
N GLY A 65 -8.55 2.64 1.46
CA GLY A 65 -8.11 1.51 0.63
C GLY A 65 -6.59 1.34 0.53
N LEU A 66 -5.80 2.30 1.02
CA LEU A 66 -4.33 2.17 1.09
C LEU A 66 -3.86 1.38 2.32
N LEU A 67 -4.75 1.23 3.31
CA LEU A 67 -4.47 0.58 4.59
C LEU A 67 -4.91 -0.89 4.56
N THR A 68 -4.43 -1.69 5.49
CA THR A 68 -4.86 -3.09 5.65
C THR A 68 -6.38 -3.22 5.83
N ASP A 69 -6.97 -4.26 5.24
CA ASP A 69 -8.40 -4.60 5.39
C ASP A 69 -8.65 -5.48 6.62
N ASN A 70 -7.59 -6.01 7.24
CA ASN A 70 -7.70 -6.88 8.39
C ASN A 70 -7.96 -6.03 9.66
N PRO A 71 -9.10 -6.23 10.37
CA PRO A 71 -9.43 -5.43 11.55
C PRO A 71 -8.41 -5.55 12.68
N GLN A 72 -7.83 -6.74 12.87
CA GLN A 72 -6.81 -7.00 13.89
C GLN A 72 -5.51 -6.24 13.57
N ALA A 73 -5.02 -6.34 12.33
CA ALA A 73 -3.84 -5.61 11.89
C ALA A 73 -4.05 -4.09 11.96
N ARG A 74 -5.23 -3.61 11.55
CA ARG A 74 -5.59 -2.18 11.66
C ARG A 74 -5.65 -1.72 13.13
N ALA A 75 -6.15 -2.55 14.04
CA ALA A 75 -6.15 -2.28 15.47
C ALA A 75 -4.73 -2.33 16.08
N ALA A 76 -3.87 -3.23 15.61
CA ALA A 76 -2.46 -3.30 16.00
C ALA A 76 -1.74 -1.99 15.66
N LEU A 77 -1.89 -1.54 14.41
CA LEU A 77 -1.31 -0.30 13.91
C LEU A 77 -1.80 0.93 14.66
N ALA A 78 -3.10 0.97 14.94
CA ALA A 78 -3.73 2.03 15.72
C ALA A 78 -3.17 2.10 17.15
N ARG A 79 -2.97 0.94 17.80
CA ARG A 79 -2.35 0.86 19.14
C ARG A 79 -0.89 1.29 19.13
N GLU A 80 -0.12 0.87 18.12
CA GLU A 80 1.29 1.25 17.98
C GLU A 80 1.47 2.78 17.97
N TYR A 81 0.61 3.49 17.24
CA TYR A 81 0.71 4.95 17.10
C TYR A 81 -0.22 5.75 18.03
N GLY A 82 -1.01 5.08 18.87
CA GLY A 82 -1.95 5.76 19.78
C GLY A 82 -3.06 6.53 19.05
N VAL A 83 -3.53 6.04 17.91
CA VAL A 83 -4.57 6.65 17.08
C VAL A 83 -5.81 5.75 16.96
N SER A 84 -6.88 6.24 16.34
CA SER A 84 -8.07 5.43 16.05
C SER A 84 -7.86 4.55 14.82
N ALA A 85 -8.23 3.26 14.92
CA ALA A 85 -8.26 2.32 13.81
C ALA A 85 -9.20 2.77 12.67
N GLU A 86 -10.25 3.54 12.99
CA GLU A 86 -11.24 4.03 12.02
C GLU A 86 -10.85 5.36 11.37
N ASN A 87 -9.68 5.91 11.74
CA ASN A 87 -9.18 7.18 11.23
C ASN A 87 -8.05 6.95 10.21
N PRO A 88 -8.37 6.81 8.91
CA PRO A 88 -7.35 6.58 7.89
C PRO A 88 -6.35 7.73 7.76
N PHE A 89 -6.76 8.97 8.03
CA PHE A 89 -5.86 10.12 8.04
C PHE A 89 -4.77 9.96 9.11
N ALA A 90 -5.17 9.65 10.34
CA ALA A 90 -4.23 9.47 11.45
C ALA A 90 -3.33 8.25 11.26
N LEU A 91 -3.81 7.15 10.68
CA LEU A 91 -2.95 6.00 10.37
C LEU A 91 -1.93 6.37 9.28
N LEU A 92 -2.37 7.01 8.20
CA LEU A 92 -1.49 7.40 7.09
C LEU A 92 -0.45 8.46 7.46
N SER A 93 -0.67 9.29 8.49
CA SER A 93 0.39 10.19 8.96
C SER A 93 1.62 9.45 9.49
N HIS A 94 1.50 8.16 9.83
CA HIS A 94 2.60 7.31 10.28
C HIS A 94 3.11 6.35 9.19
N VAL A 95 2.20 5.73 8.42
CA VAL A 95 2.55 4.69 7.43
C VAL A 95 2.41 5.09 5.95
N GLY A 96 2.18 6.37 5.67
CA GLY A 96 1.94 6.87 4.32
C GLY A 96 3.18 7.02 3.43
N ALA A 97 4.39 6.67 3.90
CA ALA A 97 5.63 6.93 3.16
C ALA A 97 5.94 5.91 2.04
N ASP A 98 5.44 4.68 2.14
CA ASP A 98 5.44 3.68 1.05
C ASP A 98 4.11 2.93 1.05
N VAL A 99 3.22 3.28 0.12
CA VAL A 99 1.93 2.61 -0.08
C VAL A 99 1.85 1.96 -1.45
N ALA A 100 0.71 1.35 -1.77
CA ALA A 100 0.41 0.87 -3.12
C ALA A 100 0.53 2.02 -4.15
N GLY A 101 1.16 1.75 -5.30
CA GLY A 101 1.36 2.76 -6.34
C GLY A 101 2.54 3.68 -6.09
N ALA A 102 2.47 4.90 -6.62
CA ALA A 102 3.54 5.90 -6.56
C ALA A 102 3.25 7.02 -5.56
N LEU A 103 2.37 6.76 -4.60
CA LEU A 103 1.88 7.75 -3.66
C LEU A 103 2.75 7.81 -2.40
N GLN A 104 2.99 9.02 -1.92
CA GLN A 104 3.42 9.27 -0.54
C GLN A 104 2.44 10.24 0.12
N VAL A 105 2.05 9.95 1.36
CA VAL A 105 1.20 10.80 2.21
C VAL A 105 2.02 11.15 3.45
N LEU A 106 2.50 12.38 3.53
CA LEU A 106 3.53 12.78 4.48
C LEU A 106 3.10 13.96 5.34
N PRO A 107 3.55 14.07 6.60
CA PRO A 107 3.34 15.27 7.40
C PRO A 107 3.91 16.54 6.74
N PRO A 108 3.30 17.72 6.96
CA PRO A 108 3.84 19.00 6.50
C PRO A 108 5.30 19.17 6.93
N GLY A 109 6.12 19.73 6.03
CA GLY A 109 7.56 19.90 6.25
C GLY A 109 8.42 18.65 6.01
N THR A 110 7.80 17.49 5.77
CA THR A 110 8.52 16.28 5.37
C THR A 110 8.70 16.26 3.85
N PRO A 111 9.94 16.26 3.32
CA PRO A 111 10.16 16.19 1.87
C PRO A 111 9.83 14.79 1.35
N PRO A 112 9.37 14.67 0.08
CA PRO A 112 9.21 13.37 -0.54
C PRO A 112 10.58 12.70 -0.68
N THR A 113 10.59 11.38 -0.56
CA THR A 113 11.80 10.58 -0.76
C THR A 113 11.82 9.92 -2.12
N ASP A 114 10.67 9.87 -2.80
CA ASP A 114 10.54 9.41 -4.18
C ASP A 114 11.17 10.41 -5.16
N GLY A 115 11.74 9.90 -6.27
CA GLY A 115 12.40 10.72 -7.28
C GLY A 115 13.81 11.19 -6.91
N VAL A 116 14.26 10.97 -5.68
CA VAL A 116 15.65 11.16 -5.25
C VAL A 116 16.42 9.86 -5.48
N SER A 117 17.51 9.90 -6.24
CA SER A 117 18.35 8.71 -6.47
C SER A 117 19.03 8.30 -5.16
N ARG A 118 18.37 7.40 -4.42
CA ARG A 118 18.90 6.75 -3.22
C ARG A 118 18.64 5.27 -3.36
N ASP A 119 19.72 4.49 -3.34
CA ASP A 119 19.69 3.04 -3.40
C ASP A 119 20.16 2.43 -2.06
N GLY A 120 19.91 3.15 -0.96
CA GLY A 120 20.27 2.71 0.38
C GLY A 120 19.38 1.56 0.84
N TYR A 121 19.96 0.53 1.42
CA TYR A 121 19.26 -0.58 2.02
C TYR A 121 20.13 -1.29 3.05
N THR A 122 19.48 -1.97 3.99
CA THR A 122 20.13 -2.85 4.98
C THR A 122 19.80 -4.30 4.66
N MET A 123 20.83 -5.11 4.40
CA MET A 123 20.68 -6.54 4.13
C MET A 123 20.02 -7.27 5.30
N LEU A 124 19.13 -8.21 4.98
CA LEU A 124 18.44 -9.07 5.95
C LEU A 124 18.93 -10.51 5.79
N THR A 125 19.21 -11.16 6.91
CA THR A 125 19.42 -12.61 6.95
C THR A 125 18.09 -13.34 6.78
N SER A 126 18.14 -14.63 6.46
CA SER A 126 16.92 -15.46 6.43
C SER A 126 16.18 -15.45 7.76
N ARG A 127 16.90 -15.34 8.88
CA ARG A 127 16.31 -15.30 10.23
C ARG A 127 15.61 -13.97 10.50
N ASP A 128 16.16 -12.86 10.00
CA ASP A 128 15.50 -11.55 10.12
C ASP A 128 14.18 -11.52 9.35
N VAL A 129 14.15 -12.12 8.15
CA VAL A 129 12.93 -12.23 7.35
C VAL A 129 11.93 -13.19 8.01
N GLU A 130 12.39 -14.32 8.54
CA GLU A 130 11.54 -15.25 9.30
C GLU A 130 10.86 -14.54 10.48
N GLN A 131 11.63 -13.85 11.32
CA GLN A 131 11.12 -13.13 12.48
C GLN A 131 10.09 -12.08 12.05
N LEU A 132 10.40 -11.29 11.02
CA LEU A 132 9.48 -10.31 10.46
C LEU A 132 8.15 -10.95 10.03
N LEU A 133 8.18 -12.10 9.36
CA LEU A 133 6.98 -12.80 8.92
C LEU A 133 6.17 -13.38 10.09
N VAL A 134 6.84 -13.91 11.12
CA VAL A 134 6.18 -14.39 12.35
C VAL A 134 5.46 -13.26 13.08
N GLU A 135 6.12 -12.11 13.23
CA GLU A 135 5.53 -10.92 13.83
C GLU A 135 4.32 -10.43 13.04
N THR A 136 4.42 -10.37 11.70
CA THR A 136 3.29 -9.97 10.84
C THR A 136 2.12 -10.96 10.91
N ILE A 137 2.37 -12.27 11.08
CA ILE A 137 1.29 -13.24 11.32
C ILE A 137 0.58 -12.93 12.64
N ALA A 138 1.32 -12.68 13.72
CA ALA A 138 0.75 -12.37 15.03
C ALA A 138 -0.04 -11.05 15.02
N GLU A 139 0.43 -10.05 14.28
CA GLU A 139 -0.27 -8.78 14.07
C GLU A 139 -1.65 -9.01 13.41
N TYR A 140 -1.70 -9.79 12.33
CA TYR A 140 -2.92 -10.04 11.57
C TYR A 140 -3.88 -11.02 12.25
N ARG A 141 -3.38 -11.89 13.12
CA ARG A 141 -4.18 -12.88 13.85
C ARG A 141 -4.69 -12.33 15.18
N ASP A 142 -3.79 -11.77 15.98
CA ASP A 142 -4.00 -11.46 17.39
C ASP A 142 -4.06 -9.94 17.64
N GLY A 143 -3.79 -9.14 16.61
CA GLY A 143 -3.68 -7.68 16.71
C GLY A 143 -2.44 -7.23 17.46
N MET A 144 -1.47 -8.10 17.73
CA MET A 144 -0.29 -7.70 18.51
C MET A 144 0.52 -6.63 17.75
N PRO A 145 0.77 -5.45 18.35
CA PRO A 145 1.62 -4.44 17.73
C PRO A 145 3.02 -5.00 17.48
N ASN A 146 3.63 -4.65 16.36
CA ASN A 146 5.03 -4.96 16.13
C ASN A 146 5.90 -4.01 16.97
N LEU A 147 6.75 -4.56 17.85
CA LEU A 147 7.66 -3.77 18.70
C LEU A 147 9.03 -3.50 18.04
N GLY A 148 9.22 -3.96 16.80
CA GLY A 148 10.41 -3.72 15.99
C GLY A 148 10.47 -2.29 15.44
N PRO A 149 11.49 -2.00 14.60
CA PRO A 149 11.61 -0.68 13.97
C PRO A 149 10.35 -0.35 13.17
N ALA A 150 9.77 0.83 13.43
CA ALA A 150 8.51 1.27 12.82
C ALA A 150 8.50 1.08 11.30
N GLN A 151 7.57 0.26 10.81
CA GLN A 151 7.39 0.02 9.39
C GLN A 151 6.61 1.19 8.79
N ARG A 152 7.29 2.04 8.00
CA ARG A 152 6.67 3.23 7.38
C ARG A 152 5.93 2.92 6.08
N PHE A 153 5.38 1.71 5.95
CA PHE A 153 4.69 1.28 4.74
C PHE A 153 3.30 0.74 5.07
N SER A 154 2.40 0.80 4.10
CA SER A 154 1.08 0.18 4.20
C SER A 154 0.76 -0.63 2.94
N LEU A 155 0.23 -1.83 3.16
CA LEU A 155 -0.23 -2.71 2.11
C LEU A 155 -1.68 -3.09 2.36
N ALA A 156 -2.53 -2.87 1.37
CA ALA A 156 -3.94 -3.23 1.43
C ALA A 156 -4.17 -4.75 1.47
N GLY A 157 -5.39 -5.14 1.85
CA GLY A 157 -5.86 -6.53 1.89
C GLY A 157 -5.81 -7.18 3.27
N ALA A 158 -6.41 -8.37 3.38
CA ALA A 158 -6.71 -9.00 4.68
C ALA A 158 -5.70 -10.06 5.15
N GLN A 159 -4.79 -10.49 4.27
CA GLN A 159 -3.78 -11.50 4.57
C GLN A 159 -2.49 -10.86 5.08
N PRO A 160 -1.78 -11.50 6.04
CA PRO A 160 -0.46 -11.09 6.47
C PRO A 160 0.47 -10.97 5.26
N LYS A 161 1.25 -9.90 5.20
CA LYS A 161 2.24 -9.67 4.13
C LYS A 161 3.22 -8.58 4.54
N VAL A 162 4.43 -8.66 4.02
CA VAL A 162 5.44 -7.61 4.13
C VAL A 162 5.95 -7.24 2.74
N ALA A 163 6.46 -6.02 2.59
CA ALA A 163 7.16 -5.62 1.38
C ALA A 163 8.66 -5.48 1.66
N LEU A 164 9.49 -6.05 0.79
CA LEU A 164 10.94 -6.06 0.92
C LEU A 164 11.62 -5.60 -0.36
N PHE A 165 12.85 -5.13 -0.23
CA PHE A 165 13.73 -4.90 -1.36
C PHE A 165 14.50 -6.17 -1.70
N ARG A 166 14.60 -6.49 -3.00
CA ARG A 166 15.42 -7.58 -3.52
C ARG A 166 16.78 -7.04 -3.94
N ALA A 167 17.82 -7.38 -3.18
CA ALA A 167 19.21 -6.99 -3.44
C ALA A 167 19.99 -8.20 -3.96
N GLY A 168 20.10 -8.31 -5.29
CA GLY A 168 20.62 -9.52 -5.95
C GLY A 168 19.78 -10.74 -5.57
N ASP A 169 20.43 -11.76 -5.01
CA ASP A 169 19.75 -12.98 -4.54
C ASP A 169 19.22 -12.88 -3.10
N GLY A 170 19.55 -11.80 -2.39
CA GLY A 170 19.16 -11.58 -1.00
C GLY A 170 17.99 -10.62 -0.82
N TRP A 171 17.56 -10.52 0.44
CA TRP A 171 16.50 -9.61 0.88
C TRP A 171 17.09 -8.47 1.70
N ALA A 172 16.48 -7.30 1.59
CA ALA A 172 16.90 -6.11 2.32
C ALA A 172 15.70 -5.27 2.76
N ARG A 173 15.90 -4.53 3.84
CA ARG A 173 15.02 -3.43 4.25
C ARG A 173 15.49 -2.17 3.52
N PRO A 174 14.63 -1.50 2.72
CA PRO A 174 15.02 -0.28 2.05
C PRO A 174 15.16 0.90 3.02
N ASP A 175 16.11 1.79 2.76
CA ASP A 175 16.17 3.10 3.38
C ASP A 175 15.07 4.03 2.80
N PRO A 176 14.73 5.14 3.47
CA PRO A 176 13.77 6.11 2.91
C PRO A 176 14.17 6.61 1.51
N GLY A 177 13.30 6.33 0.53
CA GLY A 177 13.47 6.69 -0.89
C GLY A 177 13.65 5.47 -1.79
N THR A 178 14.36 4.45 -1.31
CA THR A 178 14.46 3.15 -1.98
C THR A 178 13.09 2.45 -1.90
N PRO A 179 12.48 2.03 -3.01
CA PRO A 179 11.20 1.32 -2.95
C PRO A 179 11.39 -0.13 -2.50
N THR A 180 10.38 -0.69 -1.85
CA THR A 180 10.20 -2.14 -1.82
C THR A 180 9.88 -2.65 -3.23
N THR A 181 10.37 -3.85 -3.59
CA THR A 181 10.23 -4.42 -4.95
C THR A 181 9.45 -5.72 -4.98
N HIS A 182 9.24 -6.36 -3.82
CA HIS A 182 8.48 -7.59 -3.72
C HIS A 182 7.55 -7.56 -2.52
N ILE A 183 6.44 -8.30 -2.64
CA ILE A 183 5.54 -8.61 -1.55
C ILE A 183 5.78 -10.06 -1.16
N VAL A 184 6.00 -10.31 0.12
CA VAL A 184 6.21 -11.63 0.71
C VAL A 184 5.02 -11.94 1.61
N LYS A 185 4.28 -13.00 1.27
CA LYS A 185 3.09 -13.44 2.01
C LYS A 185 3.39 -14.75 2.71
N PRO A 186 3.44 -14.80 4.05
CA PRO A 186 3.68 -16.04 4.75
C PRO A 186 2.46 -16.95 4.71
N VAL A 187 2.67 -18.27 4.77
CA VAL A 187 1.59 -19.24 4.87
C VAL A 187 1.12 -19.34 6.30
N GLU A 188 -0.05 -18.78 6.57
CA GLU A 188 -0.73 -19.00 7.83
C GLU A 188 -1.28 -20.45 7.91
N GLY A 189 -1.10 -21.10 9.06
CA GLY A 189 -1.49 -22.50 9.27
C GLY A 189 -2.96 -22.85 9.02
N ARG A 190 -3.85 -21.85 8.87
CA ARG A 190 -5.28 -22.05 8.58
C ARG A 190 -5.52 -22.72 7.22
N TYR A 191 -4.71 -22.42 6.21
CA TYR A 191 -4.87 -22.96 4.86
C TYR A 191 -3.60 -23.69 4.41
N ARG A 192 -3.69 -25.02 4.33
CA ARG A 192 -2.57 -25.87 3.94
C ARG A 192 -2.08 -25.51 2.53
N ARG A 193 -0.79 -25.20 2.42
CA ARG A 193 -0.08 -24.94 1.14
C ARG A 193 -0.67 -23.80 0.31
N LEU A 194 -1.21 -22.76 0.95
CA LEU A 194 -1.76 -21.59 0.24
C LEU A 194 -0.72 -20.93 -0.69
N ASP A 195 0.56 -20.92 -0.29
CA ASP A 195 1.69 -20.49 -1.12
C ASP A 195 1.74 -21.19 -2.48
N VAL A 196 1.60 -22.51 -2.46
CA VAL A 196 1.63 -23.33 -3.68
C VAL A 196 0.39 -23.11 -4.52
N VAL A 197 -0.78 -22.97 -3.89
CA VAL A 197 -2.02 -22.70 -4.63
C VAL A 197 -1.93 -21.35 -5.36
N GLU A 198 -1.46 -20.29 -4.68
CA GLU A 198 -1.24 -18.98 -5.30
C GLU A 198 -0.22 -19.06 -6.44
N HIS A 199 0.94 -19.69 -6.20
CA HIS A 199 1.96 -19.83 -7.24
C HIS A 199 1.48 -20.63 -8.45
N LEU A 200 0.87 -21.80 -8.25
CA LEU A 200 0.37 -22.61 -9.36
C LEU A 200 -0.72 -21.89 -10.16
N THR A 201 -1.60 -21.13 -9.50
CA THR A 201 -2.63 -20.34 -10.16
C THR A 201 -2.00 -19.26 -11.04
N MET A 202 -0.99 -18.54 -10.53
CA MET A 202 -0.27 -17.51 -11.27
C MET A 202 0.49 -18.11 -12.46
N GLN A 203 1.13 -19.28 -12.26
CA GLN A 203 1.84 -19.99 -13.32
C GLN A 203 0.88 -20.54 -14.39
N ALA A 204 -0.33 -20.97 -14.01
CA ALA A 204 -1.37 -21.38 -14.95
C ALA A 204 -1.88 -20.18 -15.76
N ALA A 205 -2.22 -19.07 -15.11
CA ALA A 205 -2.65 -17.83 -15.75
C ALA A 205 -1.61 -17.32 -16.76
N ARG A 206 -0.32 -17.36 -16.41
CA ARG A 206 0.77 -17.02 -17.33
C ARG A 206 0.84 -17.93 -18.55
N ARG A 207 0.69 -19.25 -18.38
CA ARG A 207 0.64 -20.21 -19.50
C ARG A 207 -0.56 -20.00 -20.41
N LEU A 208 -1.66 -19.49 -19.85
CA LEU A 208 -2.84 -19.01 -20.59
C LEU A 208 -2.65 -17.62 -21.21
N LYS A 209 -1.42 -17.05 -21.17
CA LYS A 209 -1.04 -15.75 -21.72
C LYS A 209 -1.75 -14.55 -21.05
N LEU A 210 -2.27 -14.74 -19.84
CA LEU A 210 -2.78 -13.63 -19.03
C LEU A 210 -1.62 -12.82 -18.46
N ARG A 211 -1.83 -11.51 -18.32
CA ARG A 211 -0.86 -10.60 -17.70
C ARG A 211 -0.94 -10.76 -16.19
N VAL A 212 0.07 -11.39 -15.63
CA VAL A 212 0.18 -11.65 -14.18
C VAL A 212 1.58 -11.32 -13.70
N ALA A 213 1.71 -10.93 -12.44
CA ALA A 213 3.00 -10.66 -11.82
C ALA A 213 3.93 -11.88 -11.84
N ASP A 214 5.24 -11.64 -11.76
CA ASP A 214 6.21 -12.71 -11.50
C ASP A 214 6.10 -13.19 -10.05
N THR A 215 6.18 -14.50 -9.86
CA THR A 215 6.02 -15.12 -8.55
C THR A 215 7.00 -16.25 -8.32
N SER A 216 7.33 -16.48 -7.06
CA SER A 216 8.16 -17.60 -6.62
C SER A 216 7.73 -18.08 -5.24
N LEU A 217 8.25 -19.24 -4.84
CA LEU A 217 8.12 -19.77 -3.49
C LEU A 217 9.44 -19.55 -2.76
N ALA A 218 9.37 -19.18 -1.48
CA ALA A 218 10.52 -19.04 -0.61
C ALA A 218 10.24 -19.66 0.75
N THR A 219 11.31 -20.03 1.45
CA THR A 219 11.26 -20.50 2.83
C THR A 219 12.30 -19.72 3.63
N PHE A 220 11.87 -19.18 4.77
CA PHE A 220 12.71 -18.43 5.71
C PHE A 220 12.62 -19.13 7.06
N GLY A 221 13.67 -19.88 7.41
CA GLY A 221 13.60 -20.80 8.54
C GLY A 221 12.42 -21.78 8.40
N ASP A 222 11.47 -21.73 9.34
CA ASP A 222 10.27 -22.58 9.32
C ASP A 222 9.08 -21.94 8.58
N VAL A 223 9.20 -20.68 8.15
CA VAL A 223 8.12 -19.94 7.50
C VAL A 223 8.22 -20.07 5.98
N ARG A 224 7.24 -20.75 5.39
CA ARG A 224 7.03 -20.71 3.93
C ARG A 224 6.33 -19.43 3.52
N ALA A 225 6.69 -18.93 2.35
CA ALA A 225 6.09 -17.74 1.78
C ALA A 225 5.87 -17.83 0.27
N PHE A 226 4.79 -17.20 -0.17
CA PHE A 226 4.57 -16.84 -1.56
C PHE A 226 5.16 -15.44 -1.80
N VAL A 227 6.00 -15.32 -2.82
CA VAL A 227 6.70 -14.10 -3.18
C VAL A 227 6.16 -13.60 -4.51
N THR A 228 5.84 -12.31 -4.58
CA THR A 228 5.40 -11.65 -5.82
C THR A 228 6.26 -10.42 -6.09
N THR A 229 6.74 -10.29 -7.33
CA THR A 229 7.38 -9.06 -7.80
C THR A 229 6.33 -7.97 -8.00
N ARG A 230 6.58 -6.79 -7.41
CA ARG A 230 5.68 -5.65 -7.52
C ARG A 230 5.67 -5.11 -8.95
N TYR A 231 4.50 -5.10 -9.58
CA TYR A 231 4.31 -4.55 -10.93
C TYR A 231 4.18 -3.02 -10.93
N ASP A 232 4.02 -2.39 -9.77
CA ASP A 232 4.01 -0.94 -9.58
C ASP A 232 5.40 -0.36 -9.29
N ARG A 233 6.45 -1.12 -9.63
CA ARG A 233 7.86 -0.76 -9.45
C ARG A 233 8.62 -1.19 -10.70
N GLN A 234 9.48 -0.32 -11.21
CA GLN A 234 10.29 -0.62 -12.39
C GLN A 234 11.68 -0.04 -12.25
N TYR A 235 12.71 -0.76 -12.73
CA TYR A 235 14.07 -0.25 -12.77
C TYR A 235 14.38 0.26 -14.19
N VAL A 236 14.61 1.57 -14.32
CA VAL A 236 14.83 2.24 -15.62
C VAL A 236 15.99 3.21 -15.49
N GLY A 237 17.00 3.07 -16.37
CA GLY A 237 18.12 4.02 -16.43
C GLY A 237 18.93 4.13 -15.13
N GLY A 238 19.12 3.02 -14.42
CA GLY A 238 19.91 2.99 -13.19
C GLY A 238 19.15 3.38 -11.91
N ARG A 239 17.85 3.68 -12.00
CA ARG A 239 17.03 4.06 -10.84
C ARG A 239 15.71 3.29 -10.80
N TRP A 240 15.17 3.15 -9.59
CA TRP A 240 13.80 2.69 -9.42
C TRP A 240 12.82 3.83 -9.68
N ILE A 241 11.75 3.50 -10.42
CA ILE A 241 10.57 4.34 -10.61
C ILE A 241 9.37 3.63 -10.00
N ARG A 242 8.48 4.40 -9.36
CA ARG A 242 7.19 3.90 -8.89
C ARG A 242 6.14 4.20 -9.96
N ILE A 243 5.30 3.22 -10.24
CA ILE A 243 4.21 3.36 -11.20
C ILE A 243 2.93 3.60 -10.39
N HIS A 244 2.20 4.66 -10.72
CA HIS A 244 0.93 4.93 -10.02
C HIS A 244 -0.10 3.83 -10.33
N GLN A 245 -0.85 3.45 -9.31
CA GLN A 245 -1.94 2.47 -9.43
C GLN A 245 -3.03 2.78 -8.41
N GLU A 246 -4.21 2.24 -8.66
CA GLU A 246 -5.30 2.15 -7.70
C GLU A 246 -6.10 0.87 -7.96
N ASP A 247 -6.85 0.42 -6.95
CA ASP A 247 -7.80 -0.68 -7.13
C ASP A 247 -9.18 -0.20 -7.62
N LEU A 248 -10.08 -1.14 -7.90
CA LEU A 248 -11.42 -0.85 -8.38
C LEU A 248 -12.32 -0.18 -7.33
N CYS A 249 -12.09 -0.43 -6.04
CA CYS A 249 -12.82 0.25 -4.98
C CYS A 249 -12.43 1.73 -4.95
N GLN A 250 -11.14 2.03 -5.02
CA GLN A 250 -10.59 3.38 -5.11
C GLN A 250 -11.12 4.12 -6.35
N ALA A 251 -10.97 3.51 -7.54
CA ALA A 251 -11.42 4.10 -8.81
C ALA A 251 -12.93 4.40 -8.83
N LEU A 252 -13.74 3.57 -8.17
CA LEU A 252 -15.19 3.69 -8.14
C LEU A 252 -15.73 4.41 -6.89
N ALA A 253 -14.85 4.96 -6.04
CA ALA A 253 -15.20 5.57 -4.75
C ALA A 253 -16.06 4.66 -3.84
N VAL A 254 -15.72 3.38 -3.78
CA VAL A 254 -16.37 2.38 -2.92
C VAL A 254 -15.51 2.15 -1.68
N PRO A 255 -16.06 2.29 -0.47
CA PRO A 255 -15.36 1.93 0.77
C PRO A 255 -14.82 0.48 0.73
N PRO A 256 -13.62 0.21 1.29
CA PRO A 256 -13.00 -1.12 1.22
C PRO A 256 -13.80 -2.23 1.93
N ASP A 257 -14.58 -1.87 2.95
CA ASP A 257 -15.54 -2.75 3.63
C ASP A 257 -16.74 -3.12 2.75
N LYS A 258 -16.91 -2.46 1.60
CA LYS A 258 -17.96 -2.74 0.61
C LYS A 258 -17.43 -3.37 -0.67
N LYS A 259 -16.32 -4.09 -0.61
CA LYS A 259 -15.68 -4.66 -1.81
C LYS A 259 -16.45 -5.82 -2.44
N TYR A 260 -17.22 -6.59 -1.67
CA TYR A 260 -17.91 -7.76 -2.21
C TYR A 260 -19.30 -7.40 -2.74
N GLN A 261 -19.55 -7.71 -4.01
CA GLN A 261 -20.86 -7.49 -4.64
C GLN A 261 -22.01 -8.17 -3.88
N ARG A 262 -21.83 -9.45 -3.52
CA ARG A 262 -22.89 -10.27 -2.91
C ARG A 262 -23.15 -9.91 -1.44
N LEU A 263 -22.10 -9.62 -0.68
CA LEU A 263 -22.21 -9.41 0.77
C LEU A 263 -22.52 -7.95 1.10
N ASP A 264 -21.90 -7.02 0.37
CA ASP A 264 -21.85 -5.61 0.78
C ASP A 264 -22.49 -4.66 -0.24
N GLY A 265 -22.99 -5.19 -1.37
CA GLY A 265 -23.48 -4.38 -2.50
C GLY A 265 -22.35 -3.70 -3.29
N GLY A 266 -21.13 -4.24 -3.20
CA GLY A 266 -19.94 -3.75 -3.91
C GLY A 266 -20.01 -3.82 -5.43
N PRO A 267 -18.98 -3.32 -6.14
CA PRO A 267 -18.95 -3.31 -7.59
C PRO A 267 -18.86 -4.73 -8.17
N GLY A 268 -19.79 -5.07 -9.05
CA GLY A 268 -19.72 -6.26 -9.90
C GLY A 268 -19.12 -5.97 -11.28
N VAL A 269 -18.98 -7.01 -12.10
CA VAL A 269 -18.42 -6.93 -13.47
C VAL A 269 -19.08 -5.82 -14.30
N GLY A 270 -20.41 -5.70 -14.24
CA GLY A 270 -21.15 -4.69 -15.01
C GLY A 270 -20.88 -3.24 -14.61
N ARG A 271 -20.43 -2.97 -13.38
CA ARG A 271 -20.01 -1.62 -12.96
C ARG A 271 -18.56 -1.35 -13.33
N VAL A 272 -17.71 -2.37 -13.29
CA VAL A 272 -16.29 -2.28 -13.64
C VAL A 272 -16.07 -2.10 -15.14
N ALA A 273 -16.95 -2.68 -15.98
CA ALA A 273 -16.84 -2.64 -17.43
C ALA A 273 -17.41 -1.37 -18.10
N ARG A 274 -17.97 -0.42 -17.32
CA ARG A 274 -18.53 0.85 -17.82
C ARG A 274 -17.48 1.95 -17.77
#